data_AF-L7VKV0-F1
#
_entry.id   AF-L7VKV0-F1
#
_cell.length_a   1.000
_cell.length_b   1.000
_cell.length_c   1.000
_cell.angle_alpha   90.00
_cell.angle_beta   90.00
_cell.angle_gamma   90.00
#
_symmetry.space_group_name_H-M   'P 1'
#
loop_
_entity.id
_entity.type
_entity.pdbx_description
1 polymer ?
#
loop_
_entity_poly.entity_id
_entity_poly.type
_entity_poly.pdbx_seq_one_letter_code
_entity_poly.pdbx_strand_id
1 'polypeptide(L)'
;MLTTVDEVLDFIKDNDVKFIRLSFCDLLGRQKNISVMPDELPRAFEHGIPFDAHAISGFNDITKSDLLLVPDPTTLSVLPWRPQQGRVVRFYGSFQS
;
A
#
# COMPACT_ATOMS: atom_id res chain seq x y z
N MET A 1 9.42 16.38 -4.57
CA MET A 1 8.76 15.06 -4.47
C MET A 1 9.40 14.36 -3.30
N LEU A 2 8.62 13.72 -2.43
CA LEU A 2 9.19 12.82 -1.43
C LEU A 2 9.68 11.60 -2.22
N THR A 3 10.97 11.34 -2.17
CA THR A 3 11.62 10.31 -2.99
C THR A 3 12.21 9.20 -2.14
N THR A 4 12.47 9.45 -0.86
CA THR A 4 13.01 8.43 0.05
C THR A 4 11.91 7.87 0.95
N VAL A 5 12.15 6.65 1.45
CA VAL A 5 11.26 6.01 2.43
C VAL A 5 11.17 6.86 3.69
N ASP A 6 12.29 7.40 4.17
CA ASP A 6 12.33 8.25 5.38
C ASP A 6 11.48 9.51 5.22
N GLU A 7 11.60 10.23 4.09
CA GLU A 7 10.79 11.39 3.77
C GLU A 7 9.29 11.08 3.76
N VAL A 8 8.92 9.89 3.25
CA VAL A 8 7.54 9.41 3.28
C VAL A 8 7.08 9.14 4.71
N LEU A 9 7.87 8.43 5.51
CA LEU A 9 7.51 8.11 6.90
C LEU A 9 7.33 9.37 7.76
N ASP A 10 8.22 10.35 7.60
CA ASP A 10 8.11 11.65 8.25
C ASP A 10 6.83 12.37 7.80
N PHE A 11 6.53 12.37 6.50
CA PHE A 11 5.29 12.94 5.99
C PHE A 11 4.04 12.29 6.61
N ILE A 12 3.99 10.95 6.71
CA ILE A 12 2.86 10.21 7.31
C ILE A 12 2.64 10.66 8.75
N LYS A 13 3.73 10.80 9.52
CA LYS A 13 3.71 11.22 10.92
C LYS A 13 3.27 12.68 11.09
N ASP A 14 3.87 13.59 10.33
CA ASP A 14 3.60 15.03 10.42
C ASP A 14 2.18 15.40 9.99
N ASN A 15 1.57 14.58 9.12
CA ASN A 15 0.24 14.82 8.58
C ASN A 15 -0.88 14.03 9.29
N ASP A 16 -0.59 13.41 10.44
CA ASP A 16 -1.55 12.60 11.23
C ASP A 16 -2.35 11.62 10.36
N VAL A 17 -1.63 10.91 9.48
CA VAL A 17 -2.24 9.90 8.62
C VAL A 17 -2.66 8.72 9.49
N LYS A 18 -3.93 8.29 9.37
CA LYS A 18 -4.47 7.15 10.14
C LYS A 18 -4.66 5.91 9.28
N PHE A 19 -4.79 6.08 7.98
CA PHE A 19 -5.02 4.97 7.06
C PHE A 19 -4.21 5.17 5.78
N ILE A 20 -3.60 4.08 5.34
CA ILE A 20 -2.85 4.02 4.10
C ILE A 20 -3.54 3.05 3.17
N ARG A 21 -3.86 3.50 1.95
CA ARG A 21 -4.45 2.67 0.91
C ARG A 21 -3.38 2.25 -0.07
N LEU A 22 -3.10 0.96 -0.15
CA LEU A 22 -2.21 0.40 -1.15
C LEU A 22 -3.05 -0.07 -2.33
N SER A 23 -2.90 0.60 -3.46
CA SER A 23 -3.63 0.31 -4.69
C SER A 23 -2.75 -0.47 -5.65
N PHE A 24 -3.30 -1.53 -6.24
CA PHE A 24 -2.59 -2.39 -7.18
C PHE A 24 -3.55 -2.91 -8.25
N CYS A 25 -2.99 -3.44 -9.33
CA CYS A 25 -3.77 -4.15 -10.36
C CYS A 25 -3.57 -5.66 -10.17
N ASP A 26 -4.67 -6.41 -10.20
CA ASP A 26 -4.60 -7.87 -10.27
C ASP A 26 -4.21 -8.35 -11.68
N LEU A 27 -3.95 -9.65 -11.84
CA LEU A 27 -3.61 -10.26 -13.15
C LEU A 27 -4.70 -10.08 -14.21
N LEU A 28 -5.94 -9.80 -13.80
CA LEU A 28 -7.08 -9.55 -14.69
C LEU A 28 -7.21 -8.05 -15.02
N GLY A 29 -6.25 -7.22 -14.62
CA GLY A 29 -6.25 -5.77 -14.86
C GLY A 29 -7.26 -5.00 -14.00
N ARG A 30 -7.83 -5.62 -12.96
CA ARG A 30 -8.79 -4.94 -12.08
C ARG A 30 -8.02 -4.23 -10.99
N GLN A 31 -8.34 -2.96 -10.81
CA GLN A 31 -7.81 -2.17 -9.71
C GLN A 31 -8.40 -2.66 -8.38
N LYS A 32 -7.52 -2.98 -7.45
CA LYS A 32 -7.83 -3.40 -6.09
C LYS A 32 -7.08 -2.51 -5.11
N ASN A 33 -7.49 -2.56 -3.85
CA ASN A 33 -6.80 -1.85 -2.80
C ASN A 33 -6.92 -2.60 -1.47
N ILE A 34 -5.86 -2.52 -0.67
CA ILE A 34 -5.87 -2.90 0.74
C ILE A 34 -5.62 -1.67 1.61
N SER A 35 -6.11 -1.72 2.85
CA SER A 35 -5.85 -0.67 3.83
C SER A 35 -4.90 -1.21 4.88
N VAL A 36 -3.86 -0.43 5.19
CA VAL A 36 -2.91 -0.73 6.27
C VAL A 36 -2.79 0.45 7.22
N MET A 37 -2.34 0.14 8.44
CA MET A 37 -2.03 1.16 9.44
C MET A 37 -0.67 1.80 9.14
N PRO A 38 -0.46 3.07 9.54
CA PRO A 38 0.84 3.76 9.45
C PRO A 38 2.01 2.94 9.99
N ASP A 39 1.81 2.25 11.11
CA ASP A 39 2.85 1.48 11.78
C ASP A 39 3.31 0.25 10.98
N GLU A 40 2.49 -0.25 10.05
CA GLU A 40 2.84 -1.37 9.15
C GLU A 40 3.59 -0.88 7.88
N LEU A 41 3.60 0.42 7.60
CA LEU A 41 4.20 0.97 6.38
C LEU A 41 5.73 0.76 6.28
N PRO A 42 6.53 0.96 7.35
CA PRO A 42 7.97 0.67 7.30
C PRO A 42 8.25 -0.79 6.91
N ARG A 43 7.53 -1.72 7.54
CA ARG A 43 7.61 -3.15 7.22
C ARG A 43 7.19 -3.42 5.77
N ALA A 44 6.17 -2.74 5.27
CA ALA A 44 5.71 -2.88 3.89
C ALA A 44 6.77 -2.43 2.87
N PHE A 45 7.54 -1.37 3.15
CA PHE A 45 8.64 -0.95 2.28
C PHE A 45 9.82 -1.94 2.27
N GLU A 46 10.15 -2.53 3.43
CA GLU A 46 11.30 -3.44 3.54
C GLU A 46 11.00 -4.87 3.09
N HIS A 47 9.85 -5.40 3.51
CA HIS A 47 9.51 -6.82 3.39
C HIS A 47 8.28 -7.07 2.51
N GLY A 48 7.57 -6.02 2.09
CA GLY A 48 6.28 -6.14 1.43
C GLY A 48 5.17 -6.62 2.36
N ILE A 49 3.94 -6.53 1.87
CA ILE A 49 2.77 -7.08 2.57
C ILE A 49 2.36 -8.40 1.91
N PRO A 50 2.28 -9.50 2.67
CA PRO A 50 1.78 -10.77 2.16
C PRO A 50 0.37 -10.60 1.62
N PHE A 51 0.17 -10.98 0.36
CA PHE A 51 -1.12 -10.86 -0.30
C PHE A 51 -1.83 -12.22 -0.40
N ASP A 52 -3.02 -12.33 0.22
CA ASP A 52 -3.84 -13.55 0.10
C ASP A 52 -4.62 -13.54 -1.23
N ALA A 53 -4.08 -14.27 -2.20
CA ALA A 53 -4.65 -14.39 -3.54
C ALA A 53 -6.04 -15.06 -3.56
N HIS A 54 -6.43 -15.80 -2.50
CA HIS A 54 -7.77 -16.39 -2.41
C HIS A 54 -8.89 -15.36 -2.18
N ALA A 55 -8.57 -14.15 -1.72
CA ALA A 55 -9.53 -13.07 -1.60
C ALA A 55 -9.92 -12.45 -2.96
N ILE A 56 -9.25 -12.83 -4.07
CA ILE A 56 -9.55 -12.40 -5.43
C ILE A 56 -9.86 -13.61 -6.31
N SER A 57 -11.11 -13.68 -6.79
CA SER A 57 -11.54 -14.70 -7.77
C SER A 57 -10.67 -14.63 -9.04
N GLY A 58 -9.82 -15.65 -9.24
CA GLY A 58 -8.92 -15.75 -10.40
C GLY A 58 -7.53 -16.34 -10.11
N PHE A 59 -7.14 -16.49 -8.85
CA PHE A 59 -5.85 -17.03 -8.42
C PHE A 59 -5.98 -18.38 -7.70
N ASN A 60 -6.56 -19.39 -8.36
CA ASN A 60 -6.85 -20.67 -7.71
C ASN A 60 -5.62 -21.57 -7.45
N ASP A 61 -4.46 -21.27 -8.04
CA ASP A 61 -3.25 -22.12 -7.95
C ASP A 61 -2.03 -21.44 -7.28
N ILE A 62 -2.15 -20.19 -6.80
CA ILE A 62 -1.02 -19.54 -6.12
C ILE A 62 -1.12 -19.79 -4.62
N THR A 63 -0.30 -20.73 -4.13
CA THR A 63 -0.10 -21.00 -2.71
C THR A 63 0.37 -19.75 -1.98
N LYS A 64 -0.54 -19.12 -1.24
CA LYS A 64 -0.46 -18.33 0.03
C LYS A 64 0.79 -17.50 0.44
N SER A 65 1.92 -17.54 -0.26
CA SER A 65 3.24 -17.16 0.28
C SER A 65 4.18 -16.44 -0.68
N ASP A 66 3.93 -16.43 -1.99
CA ASP A 66 4.96 -15.99 -2.95
C ASP A 66 4.76 -14.56 -3.49
N LEU A 67 3.64 -13.90 -3.17
CA LEU A 67 3.36 -12.55 -3.67
C LEU A 67 3.37 -11.51 -2.55
N LEU A 68 4.38 -10.66 -2.60
CA LEU A 68 4.56 -9.54 -1.68
C LEU A 68 4.15 -8.25 -2.40
N LEU A 69 3.18 -7.54 -1.82
CA LEU A 69 2.81 -6.21 -2.30
C LEU A 69 3.75 -5.17 -1.69
N VAL A 70 4.60 -4.59 -2.51
CA VAL A 70 5.56 -3.56 -2.09
C VAL A 70 5.05 -2.18 -2.55
N PRO A 71 4.85 -1.22 -1.63
CA PRO A 71 4.46 0.14 -1.98
C PRO A 71 5.62 0.92 -2.61
N ASP A 72 5.33 1.73 -3.62
CA ASP A 72 6.29 2.66 -4.21
C ASP A 72 6.23 4.02 -3.48
N PRO A 73 7.31 4.45 -2.78
CA PRO A 73 7.32 5.69 -2.01
C PRO A 73 7.10 6.94 -2.88
N THR A 74 7.46 6.89 -4.17
CA THR A 74 7.32 8.01 -5.10
C THR A 74 5.86 8.27 -5.50
N THR A 75 4.95 7.33 -5.20
CA THR A 75 3.55 7.37 -5.61
C THR A 75 2.60 7.92 -4.55
N LEU A 76 3.14 8.47 -3.46
CA LEU A 76 2.36 9.03 -2.36
C LEU A 76 1.36 10.07 -2.87
N SER A 77 0.08 9.86 -2.55
CA SER A 77 -0.99 10.78 -2.89
C SER A 77 -1.98 10.92 -1.73
N VAL A 78 -2.15 12.15 -1.24
CA VAL A 78 -3.15 12.45 -0.21
C VAL A 78 -4.54 12.45 -0.84
N LEU A 79 -5.52 11.81 -0.18
CA LEU A 79 -6.90 11.81 -0.67
C LEU A 79 -7.63 13.08 -0.20
N PRO A 80 -7.95 14.04 -1.11
CA PRO A 80 -8.36 15.39 -0.73
C PRO A 80 -9.78 15.48 -0.13
N TRP A 81 -10.61 14.44 -0.29
CA TRP A 81 -11.99 14.41 0.19
C TRP A 81 -12.14 13.85 1.62
N ARG A 82 -11.04 13.55 2.31
CA ARG A 82 -11.04 13.12 3.72
C ARG A 82 -10.73 14.31 4.64
N PRO A 83 -11.29 14.34 5.87
CA PRO A 83 -11.03 15.41 6.83
C PRO A 83 -9.53 15.54 7.13
N GLN A 84 -9.11 16.75 7.50
CA GLN A 84 -7.70 17.05 7.80
C GLN A 84 -7.17 16.32 9.04
N GLN A 85 -8.06 15.89 9.95
CA GLN A 85 -7.77 14.98 11.05
C GLN A 85 -8.10 13.56 10.63
N GLY A 86 -7.17 12.62 10.81
CA GLY A 86 -7.34 11.26 10.33
C GLY A 86 -7.17 11.11 8.82
N ARG A 87 -6.10 11.71 8.29
CA ARG A 87 -5.86 11.74 6.84
C ARG A 87 -5.69 10.33 6.28
N VAL A 88 -6.08 10.20 5.02
CA VAL A 88 -5.89 8.96 4.27
C VAL A 88 -4.99 9.27 3.09
N VAL A 89 -3.92 8.49 2.97
CA VAL A 89 -3.02 8.55 1.81
C VAL A 89 -3.16 7.29 0.99
N ARG A 90 -2.72 7.38 -0.26
CA ARG A 90 -2.67 6.28 -1.20
C ARG A 90 -1.24 6.12 -1.70
N PHE A 91 -0.82 4.86 -1.84
CA PHE A 91 0.33 4.46 -2.64
C PHE A 91 -0.14 3.51 -3.73
N TYR A 92 0.62 3.47 -4.83
CA TYR A 92 0.56 2.35 -5.75
C TYR A 92 1.62 1.34 -5.34
N GLY A 93 1.24 0.06 -5.38
CA GLY A 93 2.14 -1.05 -5.10
C GLY A 93 2.24 -2.00 -6.27
N SER A 94 3.37 -2.67 -6.34
CA SER A 94 3.66 -3.71 -7.33
C SER A 94 3.94 -5.02 -6.61
N PHE A 95 3.61 -6.14 -7.26
CA PHE A 95 3.93 -7.46 -6.73
C PHE A 95 5.39 -7.80 -7.00
N GLN A 96 6.08 -8.28 -5.97
CA GLN A 96 7.42 -8.84 -6.05
C GLN A 96 7.37 -10.30 -5.57
N SER A 97 8.25 -11.13 -6.15
CA SER A 97 8.45 -12.55 -5.85
C SER A 97 9.85 -12.77 -5.30
#